data_AF-A0A9P1FZF9-F1
#
_entry.id   AF-A0A9P1FZF9-F1
#
_cell.length_a   1.000
_cell.length_b   1.000
_cell.length_c   1.000
_cell.angle_alpha   90.00
_cell.angle_beta   90.00
_cell.angle_gamma   90.00
#
_symmetry.space_group_name_H-M   'P 1'
#
loop_
_entity.id
_entity.type
_entity.pdbx_description
1 polymer ?
#
loop_
_entity_poly.entity_id
_entity_poly.type
_entity_poly.pdbx_seq_one_letter_code
_entity_poly.pdbx_strand_id
1 'polypeptide(L)'
;MSKSLQRPSGFEGCRFGEASLPGRKPAAKTRCFEEVVPVPPKTGKPHAPRGRHDRLRGGHLKGMTARDNLRELIQGSDPKLGRWSKNKAVYTELLQVMQTCSIPKLISTLSQAQAAGAYNWPEFAKASGRLKELEEIRHNMEEACGSVCIDDMERLICRASAVGICRKSLRAEREQSEQSIEPEFQHLVSALEKRMHKLRILREDLRICAQSLDMELISNTLKVAEEFGAGWEDVRDARVRLRMLQSSLAEMTELLGSVSEAENCHLKEKIHEALMSFDHIEEDAPPPLGWVLNALRVQYNRIRLEGVAGLRDRLTREILAAGKDANLELLRAAVAEADTQFYSMDSSKLPDALHATRWDELEHGRRCLAQLVEIEAELELVVTPSTIPPSPAAIIAAIARADAAGCSTWTLRSAASTRLRQVQSLEASILKAVAAGSEDLLREAMINAQCAGFVAWPLLNAATELFRGFKETAGQEERALLWQSFISTTAQRLLAELAEGEPFGGCAGEVADVEVAFVGIRLESECPEMLPMEMLLEMFEKA
;
A
#
# COMPACT_ATOMS: atom_id res chain seq x y z
N MET A 1 -35.14 -44.99 38.99
CA MET A 1 -35.87 -45.45 37.79
C MET A 1 -34.90 -45.46 36.62
N SER A 2 -34.43 -46.64 36.28
CA SER A 2 -33.48 -46.91 35.20
C SER A 2 -34.22 -46.92 33.86
N LYS A 3 -33.78 -46.12 32.88
CA LYS A 3 -34.20 -46.27 31.48
C LYS A 3 -33.00 -46.24 30.56
N SER A 4 -32.64 -47.43 30.11
CA SER A 4 -31.84 -47.74 28.94
C SER A 4 -32.41 -47.10 27.69
N LEU A 5 -31.57 -46.43 26.89
CA LEU A 5 -31.89 -46.09 25.50
C LEU A 5 -30.95 -46.86 24.58
N GLN A 6 -31.56 -47.82 23.87
CA GLN A 6 -30.98 -48.65 22.83
C GLN A 6 -30.60 -47.80 21.60
N ARG A 7 -29.53 -48.21 20.90
CA ARG A 7 -29.23 -47.77 19.54
C ARG A 7 -30.20 -48.41 18.55
N PRO A 8 -30.72 -47.68 17.55
CA PRO A 8 -31.43 -48.29 16.43
C PRO A 8 -30.44 -48.89 15.43
N SER A 9 -30.61 -50.17 15.15
CA SER A 9 -30.10 -50.88 14.00
C SER A 9 -30.92 -50.54 12.75
N GLY A 10 -30.24 -50.21 11.65
CA GLY A 10 -30.84 -50.25 10.31
C GLY A 10 -30.58 -49.00 9.48
N PHE A 11 -29.55 -49.04 8.63
CA PHE A 11 -29.59 -48.37 7.33
C PHE A 11 -28.56 -49.04 6.41
N GLU A 12 -29.03 -50.06 5.68
CA GLU A 12 -28.34 -50.59 4.50
C GLU A 12 -28.71 -49.73 3.29
N GLY A 13 -27.68 -49.35 2.52
CA GLY A 13 -27.72 -49.35 1.05
C GLY A 13 -28.53 -48.25 0.35
N CYS A 14 -27.86 -47.17 -0.04
CA CYS A 14 -28.15 -46.46 -1.29
C CYS A 14 -26.84 -46.00 -1.95
N ARG A 15 -26.53 -46.61 -3.10
CA ARG A 15 -25.56 -46.12 -4.09
C ARG A 15 -26.25 -45.09 -4.99
N PHE A 16 -25.65 -43.93 -5.18
CA PHE A 16 -25.71 -43.00 -6.33
C PHE A 16 -24.71 -41.88 -5.95
N GLY A 17 -23.82 -41.35 -6.76
CA GLY A 17 -23.42 -41.53 -8.15
C GLY A 17 -22.20 -40.62 -8.35
N GLU A 18 -21.35 -40.98 -9.31
CA GLU A 18 -20.17 -40.22 -9.69
C GLU A 18 -20.53 -38.80 -10.15
N ALA A 19 -19.77 -37.80 -9.68
CA ALA A 19 -19.60 -36.53 -10.35
C ALA A 19 -18.10 -36.34 -10.61
N SER A 20 -17.70 -36.59 -11.85
CA SER A 20 -16.35 -36.34 -12.36
C SER A 20 -16.17 -34.85 -12.65
N LEU A 21 -15.09 -34.26 -12.16
CA LEU A 21 -14.55 -32.98 -12.65
C LEU A 21 -13.28 -33.23 -13.50
N PRO A 22 -13.03 -32.38 -14.52
CA PRO A 22 -12.19 -32.69 -15.67
C PRO A 22 -10.72 -32.39 -15.43
N GLY A 23 -9.80 -33.17 -16.03
CA GLY A 23 -8.40 -32.72 -16.15
C GLY A 23 -7.26 -33.73 -16.09
N ARG A 24 -7.49 -35.06 -16.10
CA ARG A 24 -6.39 -36.02 -16.27
C ARG A 24 -6.69 -37.07 -17.34
N LYS A 25 -5.97 -36.97 -18.47
CA LYS A 25 -5.88 -38.05 -19.47
C LYS A 25 -5.26 -39.29 -18.80
N PRO A 26 -5.88 -40.48 -18.88
CA PRO A 26 -5.29 -41.70 -18.38
C PRO A 26 -4.32 -42.27 -19.42
N ALA A 27 -3.09 -42.56 -18.99
CA ALA A 27 -2.14 -43.34 -19.78
C ALA A 27 -2.61 -44.79 -19.85
N ALA A 28 -2.45 -45.36 -21.05
CA ALA A 28 -3.05 -46.60 -21.49
C ALA A 28 -2.61 -47.84 -20.69
N LYS A 29 -3.59 -48.74 -20.56
CA LYS A 29 -3.44 -50.13 -20.12
C LYS A 29 -2.56 -50.90 -21.10
N THR A 30 -1.56 -51.60 -20.57
CA THR A 30 -1.05 -52.82 -21.17
C THR A 30 -1.14 -53.92 -20.12
N ARG A 31 -2.02 -54.88 -20.37
CA ARG A 31 -2.12 -56.17 -19.66
C ARG A 31 -1.23 -57.20 -20.35
N CYS A 32 -1.01 -58.30 -19.62
CA CYS A 32 -0.39 -59.59 -20.00
C CYS A 32 1.11 -59.59 -19.66
N PHE A 33 1.58 -60.33 -18.66
CA PHE A 33 1.48 -61.78 -18.55
C PHE A 33 1.30 -62.26 -17.09
N GLU A 34 0.37 -63.19 -16.93
CA GLU A 34 0.17 -64.02 -15.75
C GLU A 34 1.33 -65.03 -15.68
N GLU A 35 2.03 -65.08 -14.54
CA GLU A 35 2.80 -66.27 -14.17
C GLU A 35 2.00 -67.02 -13.10
N VAL A 36 1.46 -68.15 -13.55
CA VAL A 36 0.57 -69.05 -12.83
C VAL A 36 1.35 -69.74 -11.71
N VAL A 37 1.12 -69.34 -10.46
CA VAL A 37 1.50 -70.15 -9.30
C VAL A 37 0.35 -71.13 -9.01
N PRO A 38 0.57 -72.45 -9.01
CA PRO A 38 -0.52 -73.42 -8.88
C PRO A 38 -1.18 -73.37 -7.51
N VAL A 39 -2.49 -73.20 -7.50
CA VAL A 39 -3.38 -73.46 -6.35
C VAL A 39 -3.34 -74.97 -6.03
N PRO A 40 -3.18 -75.38 -4.76
CA PRO A 40 -3.27 -76.80 -4.40
C PRO A 40 -4.71 -77.30 -4.56
N PRO A 41 -4.92 -78.57 -4.99
CA PRO A 41 -6.25 -79.07 -5.27
C PRO A 41 -7.08 -79.22 -3.98
N LYS A 42 -8.32 -78.74 -4.04
CA LYS A 42 -9.37 -79.02 -3.06
C LYS A 42 -9.72 -80.51 -3.11
N THR A 43 -9.28 -81.28 -2.12
CA THR A 43 -9.76 -82.65 -1.93
C THR A 43 -10.98 -82.64 -1.02
N GLY A 44 -12.14 -82.99 -1.59
CA GLY A 44 -13.38 -83.21 -0.86
C GLY A 44 -13.27 -84.39 0.11
N LYS A 45 -13.96 -84.27 1.25
CA LYS A 45 -14.48 -85.42 2.00
C LYS A 45 -15.64 -85.99 1.17
N PRO A 46 -15.83 -87.32 1.03
CA PRO A 46 -16.40 -88.06 2.15
C PRO A 46 -16.09 -89.58 2.27
N HIS A 47 -16.38 -90.06 3.48
CA HIS A 47 -16.82 -91.40 3.88
C HIS A 47 -15.81 -92.50 4.25
N ALA A 48 -16.01 -92.99 5.48
CA ALA A 48 -15.39 -94.16 6.08
C ALA A 48 -16.02 -95.46 5.53
N PRO A 49 -15.24 -96.52 5.31
CA PRO A 49 -15.78 -97.87 5.20
C PRO A 49 -15.76 -98.56 6.56
N ARG A 50 -16.93 -99.10 6.91
CA ARG A 50 -17.19 -100.02 8.00
C ARG A 50 -16.25 -101.24 7.94
N GLY A 51 -15.87 -101.73 9.11
CA GLY A 51 -15.00 -102.89 9.25
C GLY A 51 -15.59 -104.18 8.66
N ARG A 52 -14.72 -104.94 8.00
CA ARG A 52 -14.72 -106.40 8.01
C ARG A 52 -13.28 -106.87 8.05
N HIS A 53 -13.02 -107.78 8.97
CA HIS A 53 -11.75 -108.46 9.16
C HIS A 53 -11.43 -109.32 7.95
N ASP A 54 -10.44 -108.91 7.15
CA ASP A 54 -9.66 -109.84 6.35
C ASP A 54 -8.25 -109.92 6.96
N ARG A 55 -8.00 -111.05 7.61
CA ARG A 55 -6.69 -111.45 8.13
C ARG A 55 -5.74 -111.62 6.94
N LEU A 56 -4.94 -110.61 6.64
CA LEU A 56 -3.78 -110.77 5.74
C LEU A 56 -2.75 -111.66 6.44
N ARG A 57 -2.65 -112.91 5.96
CA ARG A 57 -1.57 -113.85 6.25
C ARG A 57 -0.24 -113.27 5.74
N GLY A 58 0.80 -113.41 6.57
CA GLY A 58 2.19 -113.41 6.13
C GLY A 58 2.84 -112.03 6.04
N GLY A 59 3.62 -111.69 7.06
CA GLY A 59 4.56 -110.58 7.02
C GLY A 59 5.55 -110.77 5.87
N HIS A 60 5.54 -109.85 4.91
CA HIS A 60 6.53 -109.83 3.86
C HIS A 60 7.86 -109.40 4.48
N LEU A 61 8.91 -110.21 4.33
CA LEU A 61 10.23 -110.00 4.93
C LEU A 61 10.77 -108.57 4.66
N LYS A 62 10.44 -108.01 3.49
CA LYS A 62 10.76 -106.64 3.06
C LYS A 62 10.07 -105.55 3.90
N GLY A 63 8.85 -105.79 4.38
CA GLY A 63 8.12 -104.88 5.26
C GLY A 63 8.59 -104.96 6.72
N MET A 64 9.07 -106.13 7.15
CA MET A 64 9.74 -106.28 8.44
C MET A 64 11.13 -105.65 8.44
N THR A 65 11.95 -105.87 7.40
CA THR A 65 13.24 -105.16 7.27
C THR A 65 13.08 -103.66 7.06
N ALA A 66 12.04 -103.18 6.36
CA ALA A 66 11.78 -101.73 6.30
C ALA A 66 11.38 -101.16 7.68
N ARG A 67 10.65 -101.93 8.50
CA ARG A 67 10.29 -101.55 9.88
C ARG A 67 11.45 -101.65 10.84
N ASP A 68 12.30 -102.67 10.70
CA ASP A 68 13.49 -102.88 11.53
C ASP A 68 14.59 -101.89 11.12
N ASN A 69 14.75 -101.60 9.84
CA ASN A 69 15.63 -100.53 9.37
C ASN A 69 15.10 -99.14 9.75
N LEU A 70 13.77 -98.91 9.76
CA LEU A 70 13.20 -97.67 10.34
C LEU A 70 13.38 -97.63 11.86
N ARG A 71 13.27 -98.76 12.55
CA ARG A 71 13.47 -98.86 14.00
C ARG A 71 14.94 -98.67 14.37
N GLU A 72 15.88 -99.24 13.61
CA GLU A 72 17.32 -99.01 13.73
C GLU A 72 17.70 -97.60 13.28
N LEU A 73 17.05 -97.03 12.25
CA LEU A 73 17.23 -95.62 11.92
C LEU A 73 16.76 -94.77 13.09
N ILE A 74 15.59 -95.02 13.69
CA ILE A 74 15.05 -94.23 14.80
C ILE A 74 15.82 -94.47 16.11
N GLN A 75 16.37 -95.66 16.33
CA GLN A 75 17.20 -95.99 17.51
C GLN A 75 18.67 -95.54 17.34
N GLY A 76 19.15 -95.40 16.09
CA GLY A 76 20.49 -94.96 15.73
C GLY A 76 20.58 -93.51 15.23
N SER A 77 19.45 -92.81 15.07
CA SER A 77 19.43 -91.39 14.65
C SER A 77 19.26 -90.46 15.84
N ASP A 78 20.35 -89.72 16.06
CA ASP A 78 20.45 -88.41 16.69
C ASP A 78 19.91 -88.29 18.15
N PRO A 79 20.74 -87.89 19.15
CA PRO A 79 20.29 -87.58 20.53
C PRO A 79 19.25 -86.43 20.62
N LYS A 80 18.71 -85.96 19.50
CA LYS A 80 17.66 -84.96 19.37
C LYS A 80 16.25 -85.54 19.58
N LEU A 81 16.02 -86.84 19.39
CA LEU A 81 14.70 -87.46 19.62
C LEU A 81 14.37 -87.68 21.11
N GLY A 82 15.38 -87.75 21.99
CA GLY A 82 15.20 -87.86 23.45
C GLY A 82 14.86 -86.54 24.16
N ARG A 83 14.97 -85.39 23.48
CA ARG A 83 14.67 -84.07 24.04
C ARG A 83 13.17 -83.82 24.16
N TRP A 84 12.40 -84.25 23.16
CA TRP A 84 10.96 -84.01 23.07
C TRP A 84 10.13 -84.93 23.96
N SER A 85 10.58 -86.16 24.20
CA SER A 85 9.80 -87.18 24.91
C SER A 85 9.69 -86.97 26.43
N LYS A 86 10.65 -86.27 27.05
CA LYS A 86 10.67 -86.02 28.50
C LYS A 86 10.11 -84.65 28.93
N ASN A 87 10.18 -83.62 28.07
CA ASN A 87 9.75 -82.25 28.37
C ASN A 87 9.02 -81.58 27.19
N LYS A 88 8.00 -82.27 26.65
CA LYS A 88 7.19 -81.78 25.52
C LYS A 88 6.54 -80.43 25.79
N ALA A 89 6.05 -80.21 27.02
CA ALA A 89 5.40 -78.96 27.43
C ALA A 89 6.35 -77.76 27.33
N VAL A 90 7.55 -77.87 27.92
CA VAL A 90 8.58 -76.81 27.88
C VAL A 90 9.00 -76.47 26.45
N TYR A 91 9.13 -77.48 25.58
CA TYR A 91 9.46 -77.24 24.17
C TYR A 91 8.35 -76.46 23.44
N THR A 92 7.08 -76.85 23.64
CA THR A 92 5.95 -76.16 23.02
C THR A 92 5.76 -74.74 23.58
N GLU A 93 6.01 -74.53 24.87
CA GLU A 93 5.95 -73.21 25.49
C GLU A 93 7.07 -72.30 24.99
N LEU A 94 8.30 -72.81 24.84
CA LEU A 94 9.41 -72.06 24.24
C LEU A 94 9.12 -71.64 22.79
N LEU A 95 8.52 -72.52 21.99
CA LEU A 95 8.11 -72.17 20.61
C LEU A 95 6.96 -71.15 20.58
N GLN A 96 6.01 -71.25 21.50
CA GLN A 96 4.89 -70.31 21.59
C GLN A 96 5.36 -68.94 22.08
N VAL A 97 6.24 -68.89 23.09
CA VAL A 97 6.70 -67.64 23.70
C VAL A 97 7.59 -66.83 22.75
N MET A 98 8.30 -67.49 21.82
CA MET A 98 9.02 -66.81 20.74
C MET A 98 8.13 -65.96 19.83
N GLN A 99 6.83 -66.23 19.78
CA GLN A 99 5.85 -65.45 19.02
C GLN A 99 5.14 -64.39 19.89
N THR A 100 5.46 -64.32 21.19
CA THR A 100 4.86 -63.36 22.12
C THR A 100 5.69 -62.09 22.25
N CYS A 101 5.02 -61.01 22.65
CA CYS A 101 5.63 -59.70 22.92
C CYS A 101 5.63 -59.38 24.43
N SER A 102 5.27 -60.35 25.29
CA SER A 102 5.19 -60.17 26.74
C SER A 102 6.54 -60.50 27.39
N ILE A 103 7.23 -59.47 27.90
CA ILE A 103 8.46 -59.61 28.67
C ILE A 103 8.26 -60.52 29.90
N PRO A 104 7.22 -60.34 30.74
CA PRO A 104 6.99 -61.23 31.89
C PRO A 104 6.78 -62.70 31.50
N LYS A 105 6.07 -62.95 30.39
CA LYS A 105 5.84 -64.31 29.90
C LYS A 105 7.14 -64.96 29.41
N LEU A 106 7.99 -64.22 28.70
CA LEU A 106 9.32 -64.67 28.28
C LEU A 106 10.21 -65.00 29.48
N ILE A 107 10.26 -64.13 30.49
CA ILE A 107 11.04 -64.37 31.71
C ILE A 107 10.55 -65.62 32.44
N SER A 108 9.23 -65.77 32.61
CA SER A 108 8.62 -66.93 33.27
C SER A 108 8.93 -68.23 32.54
N THR A 109 8.73 -68.29 31.21
CA THR A 109 8.98 -69.49 30.40
C THR A 109 10.48 -69.83 30.32
N LEU A 110 11.37 -68.85 30.24
CA LEU A 110 12.82 -69.07 30.32
C LEU A 110 13.23 -69.61 31.69
N SER A 111 12.67 -69.08 32.78
CA SER A 111 12.94 -69.57 34.14
C SER A 111 12.47 -71.01 34.34
N GLN A 112 11.28 -71.34 33.83
CA GLN A 112 10.74 -72.71 33.83
C GLN A 112 11.59 -73.67 32.99
N ALA A 113 12.05 -73.23 31.80
CA ALA A 113 12.94 -74.02 30.96
C ALA A 113 14.31 -74.25 31.62
N GLN A 114 14.85 -73.25 32.32
CA GLN A 114 16.09 -73.38 33.07
C GLN A 114 15.94 -74.36 34.24
N ALA A 115 14.86 -74.26 35.02
CA ALA A 115 14.54 -75.19 36.12
C ALA A 115 14.35 -76.63 35.62
N ALA A 116 13.82 -76.81 34.41
CA ALA A 116 13.67 -78.10 33.75
C ALA A 116 14.96 -78.63 33.07
N GLY A 117 16.09 -77.93 33.19
CA GLY A 117 17.39 -78.33 32.62
C GLY A 117 17.50 -78.12 31.11
N ALA A 118 16.61 -77.32 30.49
CA ALA A 118 16.53 -77.10 29.05
C ALA A 118 17.33 -75.87 28.55
N TYR A 119 18.23 -75.32 29.35
CA TYR A 119 19.01 -74.10 29.03
C TYR A 119 19.94 -74.25 27.81
N ASN A 120 20.40 -75.47 27.51
CA ASN A 120 21.25 -75.78 26.35
C ASN A 120 20.45 -75.95 25.03
N TRP A 121 19.15 -75.65 25.03
CA TRP A 121 18.31 -75.83 23.85
C TRP A 121 18.43 -74.64 22.90
N PRO A 122 18.43 -74.87 21.56
CA PRO A 122 18.43 -73.79 20.58
C PRO A 122 17.24 -72.84 20.76
N GLU A 123 16.08 -73.36 21.14
CA GLU A 123 14.85 -72.61 21.38
C GLU A 123 15.00 -71.70 22.61
N PHE A 124 15.72 -72.14 23.65
CA PHE A 124 16.05 -71.32 24.81
C PHE A 124 16.93 -70.13 24.40
N ALA A 125 17.97 -70.36 23.57
CA ALA A 125 18.82 -69.29 23.06
C ALA A 125 18.03 -68.28 22.19
N LYS A 126 17.11 -68.76 21.35
CA LYS A 126 16.24 -67.90 20.54
C LYS A 126 15.25 -67.10 21.40
N ALA A 127 14.61 -67.72 22.39
CA ALA A 127 13.72 -67.04 23.33
C ALA A 127 14.48 -66.02 24.22
N SER A 128 15.71 -66.32 24.62
CA SER A 128 16.58 -65.37 25.34
C SER A 128 17.00 -64.20 24.45
N GLY A 129 17.34 -64.44 23.18
CA GLY A 129 17.60 -63.36 22.22
C GLY A 129 16.38 -62.47 21.99
N ARG A 130 15.20 -63.07 21.92
CA ARG A 130 13.93 -62.34 21.81
C ARG A 130 13.63 -61.47 23.04
N LEU A 131 13.89 -61.99 24.25
CA LEU A 131 13.75 -61.21 25.48
C LEU A 131 14.65 -59.97 25.46
N LYS A 132 15.93 -60.12 25.09
CA LYS A 132 16.87 -59.00 24.96
C LYS A 132 16.40 -57.97 23.93
N GLU A 133 15.90 -58.41 22.78
CA GLU A 133 15.36 -57.51 21.74
C GLU A 133 14.18 -56.68 22.26
N LEU A 134 13.26 -57.29 23.01
CA LEU A 134 12.10 -56.58 23.57
C LEU A 134 12.49 -55.63 24.71
N GLU A 135 13.43 -56.03 25.57
CA GLU A 135 13.97 -55.16 26.63
C GLU A 135 14.72 -53.95 26.05
N GLU A 136 15.51 -54.16 25.00
CA GLU A 136 16.19 -53.08 24.28
C GLU A 136 15.18 -52.11 23.66
N ILE A 137 14.15 -52.61 23.00
CA ILE A 137 13.10 -51.76 22.42
C ILE A 137 12.35 -50.99 23.51
N ARG A 138 12.01 -51.65 24.63
CA ARG A 138 11.36 -51.00 25.77
C ARG A 138 12.22 -49.86 26.32
N HIS A 139 13.51 -50.13 26.57
CA HIS A 139 14.44 -49.12 27.08
C HIS A 139 14.57 -47.93 26.12
N ASN A 140 14.74 -48.20 24.82
CA ASN A 140 14.80 -47.17 23.80
C ASN A 140 13.49 -46.35 23.70
N MET A 141 12.33 -46.97 23.97
CA MET A 141 11.03 -46.27 24.00
C MET A 141 10.90 -45.36 25.22
N GLU A 142 11.37 -45.82 26.37
CA GLU A 142 11.42 -45.02 27.60
C GLU A 142 12.36 -43.81 27.42
N GLU A 143 13.54 -44.00 26.82
CA GLU A 143 14.47 -42.91 26.50
C GLU A 143 13.89 -41.94 25.47
N ALA A 144 13.27 -42.46 24.40
CA ALA A 144 12.66 -41.65 23.35
C ALA A 144 11.49 -40.78 23.85
N CYS A 145 10.85 -41.14 24.97
CA CYS A 145 9.83 -40.28 25.61
C CYS A 145 10.39 -38.94 26.09
N GLY A 146 11.71 -38.84 26.33
CA GLY A 146 12.42 -37.59 26.63
C GLY A 146 13.00 -36.87 25.40
N SER A 147 13.08 -37.55 24.25
CA SER A 147 13.71 -37.02 23.03
C SER A 147 12.86 -35.95 22.33
N VAL A 148 13.51 -35.11 21.53
CA VAL A 148 12.87 -34.13 20.62
C VAL A 148 12.95 -34.54 19.15
N CYS A 149 13.65 -35.64 18.85
CA CYS A 149 13.84 -36.11 17.48
C CYS A 149 12.63 -36.93 17.03
N ILE A 150 11.75 -36.32 16.23
CA ILE A 150 10.56 -36.98 15.68
C ILE A 150 10.96 -38.20 14.83
N ASP A 151 12.01 -38.07 14.01
CA ASP A 151 12.47 -39.14 13.11
C ASP A 151 12.93 -40.38 13.87
N ASP A 152 13.60 -40.21 15.01
CA ASP A 152 14.05 -41.33 15.84
C ASP A 152 12.87 -42.02 16.54
N MET A 153 11.87 -41.24 17.00
CA MET A 153 10.63 -41.80 17.54
C MET A 153 9.85 -42.59 16.48
N GLU A 154 9.78 -42.09 15.24
CA GLU A 154 9.14 -42.80 14.12
C GLU A 154 9.86 -44.10 13.78
N ARG A 155 11.19 -44.06 13.65
CA ARG A 155 12.02 -45.26 13.40
C ARG A 155 11.83 -46.30 14.51
N LEU A 156 11.72 -45.86 15.76
CA LEU A 156 11.52 -46.74 16.91
C LEU A 156 10.14 -47.40 16.89
N ILE A 157 9.08 -46.65 16.55
CA ILE A 157 7.73 -47.22 16.37
C ILE A 157 7.73 -48.21 15.19
N CYS A 158 8.41 -47.90 14.09
CA CYS A 158 8.56 -48.83 12.96
C CYS A 158 9.32 -50.12 13.37
N ARG A 159 10.41 -50.00 14.14
CA ARG A 159 11.18 -51.14 14.67
C ARG A 159 10.31 -52.01 15.58
N ALA A 160 9.60 -51.40 16.52
CA ALA A 160 8.67 -52.11 17.40
C ALA A 160 7.54 -52.80 16.63
N SER A 161 7.07 -52.18 15.54
CA SER A 161 6.08 -52.78 14.68
C SER A 161 6.59 -53.98 13.89
N ALA A 162 7.82 -53.92 13.37
CA ALA A 162 8.46 -55.05 12.69
C ALA A 162 8.62 -56.27 13.61
N VAL A 163 8.79 -56.02 14.90
CA VAL A 163 8.91 -57.01 15.97
C VAL A 163 7.53 -57.52 16.43
N GLY A 164 6.42 -56.92 15.97
CA GLY A 164 5.06 -57.34 16.31
C GLY A 164 4.55 -56.79 17.65
N ILE A 165 5.21 -55.78 18.21
CA ILE A 165 4.79 -55.12 19.46
C ILE A 165 3.57 -54.22 19.21
N CYS A 166 3.59 -53.47 18.12
CA CYS A 166 2.52 -52.59 17.71
C CYS A 166 2.21 -52.74 16.22
N ARG A 167 1.01 -52.32 15.80
CA ARG A 167 0.70 -52.24 14.36
C ARG A 167 1.47 -51.09 13.72
N LYS A 168 1.74 -51.19 12.42
CA LYS A 168 2.29 -50.07 11.64
C LYS A 168 1.24 -48.95 11.63
N SER A 169 1.35 -48.05 12.59
CA SER A 169 0.57 -46.83 12.69
C SER A 169 1.13 -45.81 11.71
N LEU A 170 0.92 -46.04 10.41
CA LEU A 170 1.15 -45.05 9.36
C LEU A 170 -0.05 -45.08 8.42
N ARG A 171 -1.18 -44.51 8.90
CA ARG A 171 -2.34 -44.02 8.11
C ARG A 171 -3.09 -45.00 7.18
N ALA A 172 -2.67 -46.25 7.01
CA ALA A 172 -3.39 -47.24 6.21
C ALA A 172 -3.79 -48.46 7.04
N GLU A 173 -5.01 -48.94 6.82
CA GLU A 173 -5.61 -50.16 7.39
C GLU A 173 -6.25 -50.00 8.79
N ARG A 174 -7.23 -49.10 8.86
CA ARG A 174 -8.43 -49.34 9.68
C ARG A 174 -9.22 -50.47 9.01
N GLU A 175 -8.97 -51.71 9.40
CA GLU A 175 -10.00 -52.75 9.53
C GLU A 175 -9.39 -54.08 10.02
N GLN A 176 -10.01 -54.64 11.07
CA GLN A 176 -10.04 -56.06 11.43
C GLN A 176 -8.70 -56.77 11.77
N SER A 177 -8.24 -56.62 13.01
CA SER A 177 -7.89 -57.78 13.88
C SER A 177 -7.71 -57.28 15.32
N GLU A 178 -8.42 -57.85 16.29
CA GLU A 178 -8.17 -57.64 17.72
C GLU A 178 -6.91 -58.43 18.12
N GLN A 179 -5.74 -58.00 17.65
CA GLN A 179 -4.49 -58.37 18.31
C GLN A 179 -4.25 -57.32 19.40
N SER A 180 -4.58 -57.69 20.64
CA SER A 180 -4.28 -56.92 21.83
C SER A 180 -2.79 -56.57 21.83
N ILE A 181 -2.46 -55.28 21.69
CA ILE A 181 -1.14 -54.78 22.04
C ILE A 181 -0.92 -55.16 23.51
N GLU A 182 0.25 -55.68 23.84
CA GLU A 182 0.59 -55.95 25.24
C GLU A 182 0.53 -54.62 26.03
N PRO A 183 -0.16 -54.58 27.19
CA PRO A 183 -0.43 -53.33 27.92
C PRO A 183 0.85 -52.57 28.32
N GLU A 184 1.95 -53.29 28.51
CA GLU A 184 3.28 -52.74 28.80
C GLU A 184 3.86 -51.91 27.65
N PHE A 185 3.54 -52.22 26.39
CA PHE A 185 4.02 -51.40 25.26
C PHE A 185 2.97 -50.39 24.79
N GLN A 186 1.68 -50.66 25.07
CA GLN A 186 0.59 -49.78 24.67
C GLN A 186 0.74 -48.36 25.25
N HIS A 187 1.11 -48.25 26.53
CA HIS A 187 1.27 -46.94 27.16
C HIS A 187 2.46 -46.16 26.56
N LEU A 188 3.60 -46.81 26.31
CA LEU A 188 4.79 -46.21 25.71
C LEU A 188 4.53 -45.76 24.27
N VAL A 189 3.93 -46.62 23.45
CA VAL A 189 3.57 -46.27 22.06
C VAL A 189 2.61 -45.08 22.05
N SER A 190 1.59 -45.08 22.92
CA SER A 190 0.64 -43.95 22.99
C SER A 190 1.31 -42.65 23.47
N ALA A 191 2.29 -42.73 24.38
CA ALA A 191 3.04 -41.59 24.87
C ALA A 191 3.93 -41.00 23.78
N LEU A 192 4.64 -41.86 23.03
CA LEU A 192 5.47 -41.46 21.89
C LEU A 192 4.63 -40.84 20.78
N GLU A 193 3.50 -41.45 20.39
CA GLU A 193 2.60 -40.90 19.38
C GLU A 193 2.06 -39.51 19.78
N LYS A 194 1.62 -39.36 21.04
CA LYS A 194 1.19 -38.06 21.59
C LYS A 194 2.32 -37.03 21.58
N ARG A 195 3.53 -37.43 21.96
CA ARG A 195 4.70 -36.54 21.98
C ARG A 195 5.07 -36.08 20.58
N MET A 196 5.17 -37.01 19.62
CA MET A 196 5.41 -36.69 18.21
C MET A 196 4.36 -35.71 17.66
N HIS A 197 3.09 -35.93 17.99
CA HIS A 197 2.02 -35.03 17.55
C HIS A 197 2.20 -33.61 18.10
N LYS A 198 2.50 -33.47 19.40
CA LYS A 198 2.80 -32.17 20.02
C LYS A 198 4.02 -31.49 19.40
N LEU A 199 5.10 -32.22 19.15
CA LEU A 199 6.31 -31.68 18.53
C LEU A 199 6.05 -31.21 17.09
N ARG A 200 5.20 -31.92 16.33
CA ARG A 200 4.80 -31.49 14.98
C ARG A 200 3.96 -30.20 15.01
N ILE A 201 3.01 -30.09 15.94
CA ILE A 201 2.21 -28.87 16.12
C ILE A 201 3.14 -27.71 16.48
N LEU A 202 3.99 -27.89 17.49
CA LEU A 202 4.94 -26.87 17.92
C LEU A 202 5.86 -26.42 16.78
N ARG A 203 6.32 -27.35 15.93
CA ARG A 203 7.16 -27.01 14.78
C ARG A 203 6.41 -26.17 13.75
N GLU A 204 5.13 -26.46 13.53
CA GLU A 204 4.30 -25.66 12.63
C GLU A 204 3.99 -24.28 13.24
N ASP A 205 3.68 -24.21 14.53
CA ASP A 205 3.47 -22.95 15.25
C ASP A 205 4.72 -22.06 15.19
N LEU A 206 5.92 -22.64 15.31
CA LEU A 206 7.19 -21.91 15.17
C LEU A 206 7.40 -21.34 13.77
N ARG A 207 6.97 -22.05 12.71
CA ARG A 207 7.02 -21.52 11.34
C ARG A 207 6.06 -20.37 11.14
N ILE A 208 4.85 -20.47 11.70
CA ILE A 208 3.88 -19.36 11.70
C ILE A 208 4.47 -18.17 12.46
N CYS A 209 5.11 -18.40 13.60
CA CYS A 209 5.78 -17.38 14.40
C CYS A 209 6.88 -16.64 13.63
N ALA A 210 7.62 -17.31 12.75
CA ALA A 210 8.65 -16.66 11.94
C ALA A 210 8.08 -15.58 10.98
N GLN A 211 6.81 -15.68 10.62
CA GLN A 211 6.11 -14.73 9.74
C GLN A 211 5.18 -13.77 10.50
N SER A 212 4.82 -14.12 11.74
CA SER A 212 3.90 -13.33 12.56
C SER A 212 4.46 -11.96 12.96
N LEU A 213 3.54 -11.05 13.28
CA LEU A 213 3.78 -9.77 13.94
C LEU A 213 3.40 -9.79 15.43
N ASP A 214 2.73 -10.86 15.88
CA ASP A 214 2.30 -11.03 17.27
C ASP A 214 3.49 -11.45 18.16
N MET A 215 4.02 -10.48 18.87
CA MET A 215 5.18 -10.67 19.76
C MET A 215 4.86 -11.57 20.95
N GLU A 216 3.62 -11.57 21.45
CA GLU A 216 3.21 -12.43 22.56
C GLU A 216 3.11 -13.88 22.12
N LEU A 217 2.50 -14.13 20.95
CA LEU A 217 2.44 -15.45 20.34
C LEU A 217 3.85 -16.03 20.12
N ILE A 218 4.76 -15.24 19.54
CA ILE A 218 6.13 -15.68 19.30
C ILE A 218 6.84 -16.00 20.62
N SER A 219 6.73 -15.11 21.61
CA SER A 219 7.35 -15.29 22.93
C SER A 219 6.84 -16.55 23.64
N ASN A 220 5.53 -16.77 23.63
CA ASN A 220 4.92 -17.93 24.28
C ASN A 220 5.30 -19.25 23.59
N THR A 221 5.27 -19.29 22.25
CA THR A 221 5.68 -20.47 21.47
C THR A 221 7.16 -20.79 21.68
N LEU A 222 8.03 -19.78 21.80
CA LEU A 222 9.44 -19.96 22.12
C LEU A 222 9.68 -20.53 23.53
N LYS A 223 8.90 -20.11 24.54
CA LYS A 223 8.96 -20.68 25.89
C LYS A 223 8.59 -22.15 25.88
N VAL A 224 7.51 -22.51 25.18
CA VAL A 224 7.12 -23.91 25.01
C VAL A 224 8.25 -24.69 24.32
N ALA A 225 8.86 -24.15 23.26
CA ALA A 225 9.99 -24.81 22.60
C ALA A 225 11.21 -25.01 23.51
N GLU A 226 11.49 -24.07 24.40
CA GLU A 226 12.53 -24.20 25.42
C GLU A 226 12.22 -25.28 26.45
N GLU A 227 10.97 -25.38 26.93
CA GLU A 227 10.53 -26.46 27.83
C GLU A 227 10.70 -27.84 27.20
N PHE A 228 10.51 -27.94 25.87
CA PHE A 228 10.77 -29.18 25.14
C PHE A 228 12.26 -29.42 24.86
N GLY A 229 13.14 -28.43 25.04
CA GLY A 229 14.56 -28.53 24.68
C GLY A 229 14.80 -28.54 23.17
N ALA A 230 13.93 -27.91 22.38
CA ALA A 230 14.01 -27.91 20.93
C ALA A 230 15.14 -26.97 20.43
N GLY A 231 16.14 -27.56 19.77
CA GLY A 231 17.22 -26.83 19.10
C GLY A 231 17.01 -26.63 17.59
N TRP A 232 15.76 -26.55 17.13
CA TRP A 232 15.44 -26.51 15.70
C TRP A 232 15.79 -25.16 15.05
N GLU A 233 15.95 -25.16 13.73
CA GLU A 233 16.10 -23.92 12.94
C GLU A 233 14.88 -23.01 13.09
N ASP A 234 13.68 -23.58 13.09
CA ASP A 234 12.42 -22.85 13.29
C ASP A 234 12.43 -22.03 14.61
N VAL A 235 13.12 -22.50 15.66
CA VAL A 235 13.30 -21.77 16.94
C VAL A 235 14.24 -20.57 16.78
N ARG A 236 15.33 -20.71 15.99
CA ARG A 236 16.27 -19.63 15.73
C ARG A 236 15.60 -18.51 14.93
N ASP A 237 14.82 -18.87 13.91
CA ASP A 237 14.11 -17.93 13.06
C ASP A 237 13.07 -17.13 13.86
N ALA A 238 12.25 -17.82 14.67
CA ALA A 238 11.29 -17.16 15.56
C ALA A 238 11.98 -16.22 16.58
N ARG A 239 13.16 -16.58 17.13
CA ARG A 239 13.95 -15.69 18.00
C ARG A 239 14.52 -14.48 17.28
N VAL A 240 14.96 -14.62 16.03
CA VAL A 240 15.43 -13.49 15.21
C VAL A 240 14.26 -12.54 14.96
N ARG A 241 13.11 -13.10 14.55
CA ARG A 241 11.88 -12.33 14.32
C ARG A 241 11.46 -11.53 15.55
N LEU A 242 11.39 -12.17 16.72
CA LEU A 242 11.04 -11.49 17.97
C LEU A 242 11.97 -10.31 18.28
N ARG A 243 13.29 -10.50 18.11
CA ARG A 243 14.27 -9.42 18.33
C ARG A 243 14.12 -8.26 17.37
N MET A 244 13.85 -8.53 16.08
CA MET A 244 13.59 -7.48 15.10
C MET A 244 12.35 -6.67 15.46
N LEU A 245 11.26 -7.34 15.86
CA LEU A 245 10.03 -6.67 16.29
C LEU A 245 10.23 -5.86 17.56
N GLN A 246 10.98 -6.38 18.55
CA GLN A 246 11.34 -5.64 19.77
C GLN A 246 12.17 -4.38 19.46
N SER A 247 13.15 -4.48 18.57
CA SER A 247 13.96 -3.34 18.14
C SER A 247 13.11 -2.27 17.46
N SER A 248 12.23 -2.68 16.55
CA SER A 248 11.33 -1.78 15.83
C SER A 248 10.36 -1.08 16.79
N LEU A 249 9.81 -1.83 17.76
CA LEU A 249 8.93 -1.29 18.79
C LEU A 249 9.67 -0.25 19.64
N ALA A 250 10.92 -0.52 20.03
CA ALA A 250 11.72 0.40 20.83
C ALA A 250 11.98 1.71 20.08
N GLU A 251 12.42 1.63 18.81
CA GLU A 251 12.66 2.80 17.96
C GLU A 251 11.39 3.65 17.78
N MET A 252 10.27 3.01 17.49
CA MET A 252 8.99 3.72 17.34
C MET A 252 8.50 4.34 18.65
N THR A 253 8.74 3.69 19.79
CA THR A 253 8.39 4.22 21.11
C THR A 253 9.28 5.42 21.47
N GLU A 254 10.57 5.38 21.12
CA GLU A 254 11.50 6.50 21.27
C GLU A 254 11.05 7.69 20.43
N LEU A 255 10.68 7.44 19.16
CA LEU A 255 10.12 8.48 18.29
C LEU A 255 8.88 9.11 18.92
N LEU A 256 7.93 8.33 19.44
CA LEU A 256 6.76 8.87 20.16
C LEU A 256 7.14 9.73 21.37
N GLY A 257 8.15 9.31 22.15
CA GLY A 257 8.62 10.07 23.31
C GLY A 257 9.29 11.40 22.96
N SER A 258 9.99 11.45 21.83
CA SER A 258 10.73 12.64 21.37
C SER A 258 9.84 13.76 20.79
N VAL A 259 8.57 13.47 20.45
CA VAL A 259 7.68 14.44 19.81
C VAL A 259 7.16 15.52 20.76
N SER A 260 7.10 15.26 22.07
CA SER A 260 6.68 16.31 23.01
C SER A 260 7.68 17.47 23.13
N GLU A 261 8.88 17.34 22.58
CA GLU A 261 9.99 18.28 22.79
C GLU A 261 10.46 19.01 21.53
N ALA A 262 9.91 18.73 20.33
CA ALA A 262 10.54 19.17 19.08
C ALA A 262 9.58 19.70 18.01
N GLU A 263 9.67 21.02 17.74
CA GLU A 263 9.23 21.70 16.50
C GLU A 263 10.13 21.36 15.29
N ASN A 264 10.80 20.21 15.30
CA ASN A 264 11.98 19.99 14.45
C ASN A 264 11.60 19.22 13.17
N CYS A 265 11.81 19.83 12.00
CA CYS A 265 11.55 19.24 10.68
C CYS A 265 12.16 17.82 10.52
N HIS A 266 13.33 17.57 11.11
CA HIS A 266 14.00 16.27 11.10
C HIS A 266 13.22 15.17 11.83
N LEU A 267 12.45 15.51 12.87
CA LEU A 267 11.65 14.52 13.59
C LEU A 267 10.45 14.06 12.75
N LYS A 268 9.83 15.00 12.02
CA LYS A 268 8.75 14.70 11.08
C LYS A 268 9.21 13.77 9.95
N GLU A 269 10.41 14.00 9.40
CA GLU A 269 11.02 13.12 8.39
C GLU A 269 11.28 11.72 8.95
N LYS A 270 11.88 11.61 10.14
CA LYS A 270 12.12 10.31 10.79
C LYS A 270 10.84 9.53 11.07
N ILE A 271 9.79 10.20 11.55
CA ILE A 271 8.48 9.56 11.75
C ILE A 271 7.89 9.11 10.42
N HIS A 272 8.02 9.92 9.37
CA HIS A 272 7.55 9.55 8.05
C HIS A 272 8.29 8.33 7.50
N GLU A 273 9.63 8.30 7.58
CA GLU A 273 10.45 7.15 7.18
C GLU A 273 10.06 5.88 7.94
N ALA A 274 9.89 5.97 9.26
CA ALA A 274 9.44 4.86 10.08
C ALA A 274 8.06 4.36 9.62
N LEU A 275 7.09 5.25 9.40
CA LEU A 275 5.76 4.86 8.93
C LEU A 275 5.79 4.21 7.54
N MET A 276 6.59 4.74 6.60
CA MET A 276 6.74 4.16 5.27
C MET A 276 7.39 2.77 5.30
N SER A 277 8.32 2.54 6.24
CA SER A 277 8.92 1.22 6.45
C SER A 277 7.93 0.17 6.96
N PHE A 278 6.74 0.57 7.43
CA PHE A 278 5.68 -0.30 7.93
C PHE A 278 4.35 -0.13 7.17
N ASP A 279 4.35 0.47 5.98
CA ASP A 279 3.13 0.77 5.21
C ASP A 279 2.38 -0.50 4.75
N HIS A 280 3.10 -1.63 4.71
CA HIS A 280 2.56 -2.96 4.40
C HIS A 280 1.93 -3.68 5.61
N ILE A 281 1.96 -3.06 6.80
CA ILE A 281 1.32 -3.58 8.01
C ILE A 281 -0.10 -3.02 8.10
N GLU A 282 -1.09 -3.93 8.16
CA GLU A 282 -2.50 -3.60 8.30
C GLU A 282 -2.78 -2.80 9.59
N GLU A 283 -3.81 -1.96 9.56
CA GLU A 283 -4.24 -1.11 10.70
C GLU A 283 -4.58 -1.91 11.96
N ASP A 284 -4.96 -3.18 11.79
CA ASP A 284 -5.35 -4.12 12.85
C ASP A 284 -4.18 -4.98 13.36
N ALA A 285 -2.93 -4.54 13.18
CA ALA A 285 -1.78 -5.27 13.67
C ALA A 285 -1.88 -5.56 15.19
N PRO A 286 -1.43 -6.74 15.63
CA PRO A 286 -1.55 -7.14 17.04
C PRO A 286 -0.72 -6.24 17.96
N PRO A 287 -1.13 -6.09 19.23
CA PRO A 287 -0.34 -5.39 20.23
C PRO A 287 0.97 -6.14 20.53
N PRO A 288 2.02 -5.44 20.99
CA PRO A 288 2.09 -3.98 21.21
C PRO A 288 2.41 -3.16 19.95
N LEU A 289 2.81 -3.81 18.86
CA LEU A 289 3.27 -3.15 17.62
C LEU A 289 2.18 -2.28 16.99
N GLY A 290 0.96 -2.82 16.84
CA GLY A 290 -0.15 -2.08 16.24
C GLY A 290 -0.56 -0.84 17.05
N TRP A 291 -0.49 -0.90 18.38
CA TRP A 291 -0.79 0.26 19.23
C TRP A 291 0.19 1.41 19.02
N VAL A 292 1.49 1.09 18.97
CA VAL A 292 2.54 2.09 18.77
C VAL A 292 2.48 2.68 17.35
N LEU A 293 2.26 1.85 16.33
CA LEU A 293 2.06 2.31 14.95
C LEU A 293 0.87 3.26 14.82
N ASN A 294 -0.27 2.91 15.42
CA ASN A 294 -1.46 3.76 15.39
C ASN A 294 -1.23 5.07 16.14
N ALA A 295 -0.55 5.05 17.29
CA ALA A 295 -0.17 6.26 18.01
C ALA A 295 0.76 7.15 17.16
N LEU A 296 1.75 6.58 16.47
CA LEU A 296 2.64 7.31 15.57
C LEU A 296 1.89 7.92 14.39
N ARG A 297 0.94 7.19 13.78
CA ARG A 297 0.10 7.71 12.68
C ARG A 297 -0.74 8.90 13.14
N VAL A 298 -1.40 8.78 14.29
CA VAL A 298 -2.20 9.89 14.88
C VAL A 298 -1.32 11.10 15.16
N GLN A 299 -0.14 10.89 15.75
CA GLN A 299 0.83 11.93 16.04
C GLN A 299 1.37 12.61 14.77
N TYR A 300 1.80 11.83 13.78
CA TYR A 300 2.27 12.36 12.49
C TYR A 300 1.21 13.21 11.80
N ASN A 301 -0.04 12.73 11.79
CA ASN A 301 -1.16 13.48 11.25
C ASN A 301 -1.37 14.77 12.05
N ARG A 302 -1.31 14.74 13.37
CA ARG A 302 -1.41 15.95 14.21
C ARG A 302 -0.32 16.99 13.87
N ILE A 303 0.96 16.59 13.82
CA ILE A 303 2.08 17.49 13.46
C ILE A 303 1.87 18.07 12.06
N ARG A 304 1.45 17.22 11.11
CA ARG A 304 1.17 17.65 9.74
C ARG A 304 0.04 18.67 9.71
N LEU A 305 -1.02 18.48 10.48
CA LEU A 305 -2.16 19.40 10.56
C LEU A 305 -1.80 20.72 11.25
N GLU A 306 -1.03 20.68 12.33
CA GLU A 306 -0.53 21.89 13.03
C GLU A 306 0.37 22.72 12.10
N GLY A 307 1.26 22.08 11.34
CA GLY A 307 2.08 22.76 10.32
C GLY A 307 1.26 23.39 9.19
N VAL A 308 0.19 22.72 8.75
CA VAL A 308 -0.72 23.24 7.73
C VAL A 308 -1.55 24.42 8.25
N ALA A 309 -2.02 24.36 9.50
CA ALA A 309 -2.78 25.45 10.12
C ALA A 309 -1.91 26.71 10.28
N GLY A 310 -0.68 26.58 10.80
CA GLY A 310 0.24 27.71 10.92
C GLY A 310 0.63 28.31 9.56
N LEU A 311 0.82 27.47 8.54
CA LEU A 311 1.07 27.92 7.17
C LEU A 311 -0.14 28.67 6.59
N ARG A 312 -1.36 28.15 6.78
CA ARG A 312 -2.60 28.80 6.34
C ARG A 312 -2.76 30.17 6.98
N ASP A 313 -2.52 30.30 8.29
CA ASP A 313 -2.63 31.57 9.01
C ASP A 313 -1.58 32.59 8.55
N ARG A 314 -0.36 32.13 8.25
CA ARG A 314 0.70 32.98 7.69
C ARG A 314 0.30 33.49 6.30
N LEU A 315 -0.05 32.58 5.39
CA LEU A 315 -0.42 32.91 4.01
C LEU A 315 -1.69 33.76 3.96
N THR A 316 -2.66 33.54 4.85
CA THR A 316 -3.85 34.39 4.95
C THR A 316 -3.49 35.84 5.29
N ARG A 317 -2.58 36.05 6.26
CA ARG A 317 -2.09 37.39 6.60
C ARG A 317 -1.32 38.03 5.45
N GLU A 318 -0.48 37.27 4.76
CA GLU A 318 0.28 37.75 3.61
C GLU A 318 -0.63 38.14 2.43
N ILE A 319 -1.62 37.31 2.09
CA ILE A 319 -2.60 37.59 1.03
C ILE A 319 -3.41 38.84 1.34
N LEU A 320 -3.92 38.97 2.57
CA LEU A 320 -4.72 40.13 2.99
C LEU A 320 -3.88 41.42 3.01
N ALA A 321 -2.64 41.35 3.50
CA ALA A 321 -1.73 42.50 3.51
C ALA A 321 -1.33 42.92 2.09
N ALA A 322 -0.93 41.96 1.25
CA ALA A 322 -0.54 42.23 -0.13
C ALA A 322 -1.71 42.75 -0.98
N GLY A 323 -2.92 42.23 -0.76
CA GLY A 323 -4.14 42.74 -1.40
C GLY A 323 -4.48 44.17 -0.98
N LYS A 324 -4.34 44.49 0.31
CA LYS A 324 -4.59 45.84 0.84
C LYS A 324 -3.59 46.87 0.31
N ASP A 325 -2.32 46.49 0.19
CA ASP A 325 -1.25 47.38 -0.25
C ASP A 325 -1.06 47.38 -1.78
N ALA A 326 -1.92 46.68 -2.53
CA ALA A 326 -1.80 46.47 -3.97
C ALA A 326 -0.39 45.99 -4.38
N ASN A 327 0.22 45.13 -3.55
CA ASN A 327 1.55 44.59 -3.79
C ASN A 327 1.47 43.31 -4.63
N LEU A 328 1.60 43.49 -5.94
CA LEU A 328 1.43 42.43 -6.92
C LEU A 328 2.43 41.27 -6.76
N GLU A 329 3.69 41.55 -6.47
CA GLU A 329 4.73 40.52 -6.33
C GLU A 329 4.49 39.64 -5.10
N LEU A 330 4.20 40.24 -3.94
CA LEU A 330 3.88 39.50 -2.73
C LEU A 330 2.60 38.69 -2.88
N LEU A 331 1.58 39.24 -3.54
CA LEU A 331 0.33 38.53 -3.79
C LEU A 331 0.53 37.33 -4.74
N ARG A 332 1.31 37.49 -5.81
CA ARG A 332 1.71 36.38 -6.71
C ARG A 332 2.42 35.28 -5.93
N ALA A 333 3.39 35.63 -5.09
CA ALA A 333 4.18 34.67 -4.32
C ALA A 333 3.31 33.90 -3.31
N ALA A 334 2.48 34.61 -2.53
CA ALA A 334 1.64 34.00 -1.50
C ALA A 334 0.55 33.10 -2.10
N VAL A 335 -0.09 33.51 -3.20
CA VAL A 335 -1.09 32.69 -3.90
C VAL A 335 -0.45 31.44 -4.52
N ALA A 336 0.73 31.56 -5.14
CA ALA A 336 1.44 30.41 -5.71
C ALA A 336 1.89 29.41 -4.63
N GLU A 337 2.39 29.89 -3.49
CA GLU A 337 2.76 29.02 -2.36
C GLU A 337 1.52 28.31 -1.78
N ALA A 338 0.40 29.02 -1.62
CA ALA A 338 -0.86 28.44 -1.20
C ALA A 338 -1.35 27.34 -2.17
N ASP A 339 -1.30 27.60 -3.47
CA ASP A 339 -1.74 26.66 -4.49
C ASP A 339 -0.89 25.39 -4.51
N THR A 340 0.44 25.51 -4.42
CA THR A 340 1.35 24.34 -4.42
C THR A 340 1.18 23.45 -3.18
N GLN A 341 1.05 24.06 -2.00
CA GLN A 341 0.95 23.33 -0.74
C GLN A 341 -0.40 22.62 -0.58
N PHE A 342 -1.50 23.26 -1.00
CA PHE A 342 -2.84 22.69 -0.85
C PHE A 342 -3.26 21.77 -2.01
N TYR A 343 -2.73 21.91 -3.24
CA TYR A 343 -2.94 20.91 -4.29
C TYR A 343 -2.18 19.59 -4.01
N SER A 344 -1.04 19.64 -3.31
CA SER A 344 -0.27 18.43 -2.97
C SER A 344 -0.91 17.59 -1.84
N MET A 345 -1.84 18.19 -1.09
CA MET A 345 -2.57 17.49 -0.03
C MET A 345 -3.73 16.71 -0.64
N ASP A 346 -3.45 15.45 -0.95
CA ASP A 346 -4.41 14.45 -1.39
C ASP A 346 -5.72 14.55 -0.58
N SER A 347 -6.76 15.04 -1.25
CA SER A 347 -8.07 15.28 -0.64
C SER A 347 -8.67 13.99 -0.08
N SER A 348 -8.29 12.82 -0.60
CA SER A 348 -8.82 11.52 -0.16
C SER A 348 -8.38 11.06 1.24
N LYS A 349 -7.41 11.72 1.89
CA LYS A 349 -6.82 11.26 3.17
C LYS A 349 -6.93 12.26 4.32
N LEU A 350 -7.61 13.38 4.12
CA LEU A 350 -7.84 14.36 5.19
C LEU A 350 -9.15 14.01 5.92
N PRO A 351 -9.17 14.10 7.27
CA PRO A 351 -10.42 13.96 8.02
C PRO A 351 -11.47 14.95 7.48
N ASP A 352 -12.74 14.54 7.43
CA ASP A 352 -13.88 15.34 6.94
C ASP A 352 -13.95 16.77 7.51
N ALA A 353 -13.36 17.00 8.69
CA ALA A 353 -13.23 18.32 9.31
C ALA A 353 -12.40 19.33 8.49
N LEU A 354 -11.49 18.88 7.61
CA LEU A 354 -10.65 19.74 6.77
C LEU A 354 -11.13 19.83 5.31
N HIS A 355 -11.99 18.91 4.87
CA HIS A 355 -12.75 19.10 3.63
C HIS A 355 -13.71 20.30 3.71
N ALA A 356 -14.01 20.78 4.92
CA ALA A 356 -15.10 21.68 5.20
C ALA A 356 -14.79 23.19 5.12
N THR A 357 -13.61 23.63 4.68
CA THR A 357 -13.39 25.08 4.52
C THR A 357 -12.82 25.41 3.17
N ARG A 358 -13.69 25.91 2.28
CA ARG A 358 -13.27 26.87 1.25
C ARG A 358 -12.34 27.88 1.91
N TRP A 359 -11.15 28.05 1.36
CA TRP A 359 -10.24 29.08 1.82
C TRP A 359 -10.63 30.38 1.12
N ASP A 360 -11.69 31.01 1.64
CA ASP A 360 -12.33 32.18 1.03
C ASP A 360 -11.33 33.33 0.83
N GLU A 361 -10.35 33.47 1.73
CA GLU A 361 -9.27 34.45 1.61
C GLU A 361 -8.32 34.16 0.45
N LEU A 362 -8.03 32.89 0.14
CA LEU A 362 -7.25 32.52 -1.05
C LEU A 362 -8.04 32.80 -2.33
N GLU A 363 -9.35 32.50 -2.36
CA GLU A 363 -10.20 32.84 -3.50
C GLU A 363 -10.31 34.35 -3.71
N HIS A 364 -10.35 35.13 -2.61
CA HIS A 364 -10.29 36.59 -2.67
C HIS A 364 -8.93 37.06 -3.20
N GLY A 365 -7.83 36.51 -2.68
CA GLY A 365 -6.47 36.80 -3.15
C GLY A 365 -6.28 36.52 -4.64
N ARG A 366 -6.78 35.40 -5.17
CA ARG A 366 -6.77 35.07 -6.60
C ARG A 366 -7.53 36.09 -7.44
N ARG A 367 -8.70 36.56 -6.96
CA ARG A 367 -9.49 37.60 -7.64
C ARG A 367 -8.77 38.95 -7.65
N CYS A 368 -8.22 39.37 -6.51
CA CYS A 368 -7.40 40.57 -6.43
C CYS A 368 -6.18 40.48 -7.34
N LEU A 369 -5.51 39.32 -7.38
CA LEU A 369 -4.37 39.09 -8.26
C LEU A 369 -4.75 39.25 -9.73
N ALA A 370 -5.85 38.63 -10.18
CA ALA A 370 -6.32 38.76 -11.55
C ALA A 370 -6.58 40.24 -11.93
N GLN A 371 -7.26 40.99 -11.05
CA GLN A 371 -7.54 42.41 -11.26
C GLN A 371 -6.25 43.25 -11.36
N LEU A 372 -5.30 43.04 -10.46
CA LEU A 372 -4.04 43.78 -10.47
C LEU A 372 -3.18 43.45 -11.70
N VAL A 373 -3.19 42.20 -12.17
CA VAL A 373 -2.51 41.78 -13.41
C VAL A 373 -3.13 42.46 -14.64
N GLU A 374 -4.46 42.55 -14.69
CA GLU A 374 -5.16 43.27 -15.78
C GLU A 374 -4.78 44.75 -15.80
N ILE A 375 -4.77 45.41 -14.63
CA ILE A 375 -4.36 46.81 -14.50
C ILE A 375 -2.88 47.01 -14.89
N GLU A 376 -1.99 46.10 -14.49
CA GLU A 376 -0.58 46.13 -14.90
C GLU A 376 -0.46 46.09 -16.43
N ALA A 377 -1.15 45.15 -17.09
CA ALA A 377 -1.13 45.01 -18.54
C ALA A 377 -1.71 46.25 -19.25
N GLU A 378 -2.79 46.84 -18.73
CA GLU A 378 -3.36 48.08 -19.27
C GLU A 378 -2.41 49.27 -19.12
N LEU A 379 -1.77 49.42 -17.96
CA LEU A 379 -0.77 50.46 -17.74
C LEU A 379 0.46 50.26 -18.63
N GLU A 380 0.93 49.03 -18.81
CA GLU A 380 2.02 48.71 -19.74
C GLU A 380 1.65 49.10 -21.17
N LEU A 381 0.44 48.77 -21.63
CA LEU A 381 -0.05 49.13 -22.97
C LEU A 381 -0.06 50.65 -23.20
N VAL A 382 -0.40 51.45 -22.19
CA VAL A 382 -0.46 52.92 -22.35
C VAL A 382 0.90 53.61 -22.19
N VAL A 383 1.84 52.98 -21.48
CA VAL A 383 3.20 53.53 -21.26
C VAL A 383 4.15 53.11 -22.37
N THR A 384 3.99 51.90 -22.93
CA THR A 384 4.87 51.40 -23.99
C THR A 384 4.70 52.19 -25.29
N PRO A 385 5.79 52.66 -25.90
CA PRO A 385 5.73 53.28 -27.22
C PRO A 385 5.20 52.27 -28.24
N SER A 386 4.02 52.53 -28.79
CA SER A 386 3.39 51.68 -29.80
C SER A 386 3.15 52.46 -31.10
N THR A 387 2.97 51.73 -32.20
CA THR A 387 2.67 52.33 -33.51
C THR A 387 1.30 53.00 -33.57
N ILE A 388 0.38 52.63 -32.67
CA ILE A 388 -0.95 53.25 -32.51
C ILE A 388 -1.00 53.81 -31.10
N PRO A 389 -0.64 55.10 -30.90
CA PRO A 389 -0.56 55.65 -29.56
C PRO A 389 -1.92 55.56 -28.86
N PRO A 390 -1.95 55.18 -27.57
CA PRO A 390 -3.19 55.14 -26.80
C PRO A 390 -3.85 56.53 -26.82
N SER A 391 -5.18 56.56 -26.95
CA SER A 391 -5.92 57.81 -26.86
C SER A 391 -5.75 58.44 -25.47
N PRO A 392 -5.83 59.77 -25.33
CA PRO A 392 -5.80 60.42 -24.02
C PRO A 392 -6.83 59.81 -23.06
N ALA A 393 -8.03 59.50 -23.56
CA ALA A 393 -9.10 58.85 -22.81
C ALA A 393 -8.68 57.47 -22.27
N ALA A 394 -7.98 56.65 -23.08
CA ALA A 394 -7.48 55.35 -22.64
C ALA A 394 -6.41 55.47 -21.53
N ILE A 395 -5.52 56.46 -21.63
CA ILE A 395 -4.52 56.73 -20.59
C ILE A 395 -5.21 57.17 -19.28
N ILE A 396 -6.21 58.06 -19.37
CA ILE A 396 -6.99 58.52 -18.22
C ILE A 396 -7.74 57.35 -17.57
N ALA A 397 -8.42 56.52 -18.35
CA ALA A 397 -9.15 55.36 -17.85
C ALA A 397 -8.23 54.34 -17.17
N ALA A 398 -7.03 54.10 -17.71
CA ALA A 398 -6.03 53.23 -17.10
C ALA A 398 -5.52 53.80 -15.76
N ILE A 399 -5.23 55.10 -15.68
CA ILE A 399 -4.82 55.77 -14.43
C ILE A 399 -5.95 55.72 -13.39
N ALA A 400 -7.18 56.03 -13.79
CA ALA A 400 -8.34 56.03 -12.89
C ALA A 400 -8.60 54.63 -12.30
N ARG A 401 -8.50 53.58 -13.12
CA ARG A 401 -8.63 52.19 -12.64
C ARG A 401 -7.48 51.80 -11.72
N ALA A 402 -6.25 52.19 -12.03
CA ALA A 402 -5.11 51.96 -11.15
C ALA A 402 -5.29 52.65 -9.79
N ASP A 403 -5.76 53.90 -9.79
CA ASP A 403 -6.00 54.65 -8.55
C ASP A 403 -7.15 54.05 -7.73
N ALA A 404 -8.24 53.62 -8.39
CA ALA A 404 -9.35 52.94 -7.74
C ALA A 404 -8.94 51.60 -7.11
N ALA A 405 -7.94 50.92 -7.68
CA ALA A 405 -7.36 49.69 -7.15
C ALA A 405 -6.21 49.92 -6.15
N GLY A 406 -5.94 51.16 -5.74
CA GLY A 406 -4.88 51.48 -4.78
C GLY A 406 -3.45 51.44 -5.35
N CYS A 407 -3.28 51.35 -6.67
CA CYS A 407 -1.99 51.26 -7.36
C CYS A 407 -1.32 52.64 -7.60
N SER A 408 -1.66 53.65 -6.80
CA SER A 408 -1.20 55.03 -6.98
C SER A 408 0.32 55.19 -6.83
N THR A 409 0.96 54.27 -6.11
CA THR A 409 2.42 54.20 -5.88
C THR A 409 3.18 53.45 -6.97
N TRP A 410 2.48 52.81 -7.92
CA TRP A 410 3.13 52.03 -8.97
C TRP A 410 3.92 52.91 -9.93
N THR A 411 5.11 52.42 -10.31
CA THR A 411 5.98 53.09 -11.29
C THR A 411 5.31 53.23 -12.65
N LEU A 412 4.59 52.19 -13.09
CA LEU A 412 3.81 52.20 -14.34
C LEU A 412 2.70 53.27 -14.32
N ARG A 413 1.99 53.44 -13.20
CA ARG A 413 0.99 54.50 -13.04
C ARG A 413 1.62 55.90 -13.14
N SER A 414 2.77 56.11 -12.48
CA SER A 414 3.54 57.36 -12.59
C SER A 414 4.02 57.63 -14.03
N ALA A 415 4.47 56.59 -14.73
CA ALA A 415 4.84 56.68 -16.13
C ALA A 415 3.64 57.02 -17.02
N ALA A 416 2.47 56.42 -16.79
CA ALA A 416 1.24 56.74 -17.51
C ALA A 416 0.81 58.20 -17.29
N SER A 417 0.89 58.71 -16.05
CA SER A 417 0.63 60.12 -15.73
C SER A 417 1.61 61.07 -16.41
N THR A 418 2.87 60.66 -16.55
CA THR A 418 3.88 61.43 -17.29
C THR A 418 3.59 61.43 -18.78
N ARG A 419 3.17 60.28 -19.33
CA ARG A 419 2.75 60.13 -20.72
C ARG A 419 1.53 60.99 -21.05
N LEU A 420 0.53 61.01 -20.15
CA LEU A 420 -0.65 61.86 -20.29
C LEU A 420 -0.26 63.34 -20.34
N ARG A 421 0.63 63.82 -19.45
CA ARG A 421 1.12 65.20 -19.47
C ARG A 421 1.87 65.54 -20.77
N GLN A 422 2.65 64.61 -21.31
CA GLN A 422 3.29 64.79 -22.62
C GLN A 422 2.25 64.96 -23.75
N VAL A 423 1.22 64.12 -23.78
CA VAL A 423 0.13 64.23 -24.77
C VAL A 423 -0.58 65.58 -24.67
N GLN A 424 -0.91 66.01 -23.45
CA GLN A 424 -1.58 67.29 -23.20
C GLN A 424 -0.73 68.49 -23.62
N SER A 425 0.58 68.45 -23.34
CA SER A 425 1.52 69.51 -23.76
C SER A 425 1.65 69.59 -25.28
N LEU A 426 1.70 68.44 -25.97
CA LEU A 426 1.73 68.37 -27.43
C LEU A 426 0.42 68.86 -28.05
N GLU A 427 -0.73 68.50 -27.45
CA GLU A 427 -2.05 68.95 -27.88
C GLU A 427 -2.18 70.46 -27.78
N ALA A 428 -1.80 71.04 -26.63
CA ALA A 428 -1.78 72.48 -26.43
C ALA A 428 -0.85 73.18 -27.43
N SER A 429 0.31 72.58 -27.76
CA SER A 429 1.25 73.15 -28.73
C SER A 429 0.69 73.17 -30.15
N ILE A 430 0.01 72.10 -30.58
CA ILE A 430 -0.65 72.04 -31.88
C ILE A 430 -1.81 73.05 -31.93
N LEU A 431 -2.67 73.08 -30.92
CA LEU A 431 -3.80 74.01 -30.85
C LEU A 431 -3.34 75.48 -30.83
N LYS A 432 -2.24 75.79 -30.14
CA LYS A 432 -1.63 77.12 -30.15
C LYS A 432 -1.09 77.51 -31.53
N ALA A 433 -0.42 76.58 -32.22
CA ALA A 433 0.03 76.81 -33.59
C ALA A 433 -1.14 77.07 -34.55
N VAL A 434 -2.25 76.36 -34.34
CA VAL A 434 -3.50 76.51 -35.09
C VAL A 434 -4.13 77.88 -34.84
N ALA A 435 -4.30 78.27 -33.58
CA ALA A 435 -4.86 79.56 -33.20
C ALA A 435 -4.01 80.74 -33.71
N ALA A 436 -2.69 80.59 -33.73
CA ALA A 436 -1.77 81.59 -34.25
C ALA A 436 -1.67 81.60 -35.80
N GLY A 437 -2.25 80.61 -36.49
CA GLY A 437 -2.08 80.43 -37.94
C GLY A 437 -0.62 80.25 -38.38
N SER A 438 0.24 79.73 -37.49
CA SER A 438 1.69 79.70 -37.68
C SER A 438 2.16 78.34 -38.20
N GLU A 439 2.68 78.32 -39.44
CA GLU A 439 3.25 77.11 -40.04
C GLU A 439 4.50 76.62 -39.28
N ASP A 440 5.36 77.54 -38.83
CA ASP A 440 6.60 77.20 -38.13
C ASP A 440 6.32 76.54 -36.77
N LEU A 441 5.38 77.09 -35.98
CA LEU A 441 4.96 76.50 -34.71
C LEU A 441 4.29 75.13 -34.92
N LEU A 442 3.52 74.97 -35.99
CA LEU A 442 2.87 73.70 -36.30
C LEU A 442 3.91 72.65 -36.67
N ARG A 443 4.91 73.00 -37.49
CA ARG A 443 6.01 72.12 -37.87
C ARG A 443 6.82 71.69 -36.65
N GLU A 444 7.12 72.60 -35.73
CA GLU A 444 7.83 72.30 -34.49
C GLU A 444 7.02 71.35 -33.59
N ALA A 445 5.72 71.62 -33.41
CA ALA A 445 4.83 70.75 -32.65
C ALA A 445 4.72 69.34 -33.27
N MET A 446 4.68 69.25 -34.61
CA MET A 446 4.68 67.98 -35.33
C MET A 446 5.96 67.18 -35.13
N ILE A 447 7.14 67.83 -35.20
CA ILE A 447 8.44 67.18 -34.95
C ILE A 447 8.49 66.68 -33.50
N ASN A 448 8.07 67.50 -32.54
CA ASN A 448 8.05 67.11 -31.13
C ASN A 448 7.12 65.91 -30.87
N ALA A 449 5.96 65.86 -31.52
CA ALA A 449 5.04 64.73 -31.43
C ALA A 449 5.63 63.45 -32.06
N GLN A 450 6.31 63.56 -33.21
CA GLN A 450 6.99 62.43 -33.84
C GLN A 450 8.14 61.90 -32.98
N CYS A 451 8.98 62.79 -32.43
CA CYS A 451 10.08 62.44 -31.53
C CYS A 451 9.58 61.78 -30.23
N ALA A 452 8.40 62.15 -29.75
CA ALA A 452 7.75 61.52 -28.60
C ALA A 452 7.00 60.21 -28.94
N GLY A 453 7.08 59.74 -30.20
CA GLY A 453 6.49 58.47 -30.63
C GLY A 453 4.99 58.52 -30.93
N PHE A 454 4.41 59.70 -31.13
CA PHE A 454 2.98 59.89 -31.44
C PHE A 454 2.67 59.90 -32.94
N VAL A 455 3.41 59.11 -33.73
CA VAL A 455 3.42 59.19 -35.21
C VAL A 455 2.05 58.95 -35.84
N ALA A 456 1.20 58.10 -35.24
CA ALA A 456 -0.15 57.81 -35.73
C ALA A 456 -1.26 58.50 -34.94
N TRP A 457 -0.95 59.53 -34.15
CA TRP A 457 -1.95 60.26 -33.37
C TRP A 457 -2.89 61.04 -34.30
N PRO A 458 -4.23 60.93 -34.16
CA PRO A 458 -5.17 61.56 -35.10
C PRO A 458 -4.98 63.08 -35.23
N LEU A 459 -4.62 63.78 -34.14
CA LEU A 459 -4.31 65.22 -34.20
C LEU A 459 -3.08 65.50 -35.06
N LEU A 460 -2.05 64.67 -34.92
CA LEU A 460 -0.82 64.78 -35.69
C LEU A 460 -1.06 64.46 -37.17
N ASN A 461 -1.88 63.45 -37.47
CA ASN A 461 -2.27 63.10 -38.84
C ASN A 461 -3.02 64.27 -39.49
N ALA A 462 -4.04 64.81 -38.81
CA ALA A 462 -4.77 65.97 -39.29
C ALA A 462 -3.84 67.19 -39.47
N ALA A 463 -2.89 67.41 -38.56
CA ALA A 463 -1.91 68.50 -38.65
C ALA A 463 -0.97 68.29 -39.84
N THR A 464 -0.58 67.04 -40.11
CA THR A 464 0.24 66.65 -41.27
C THR A 464 -0.50 66.86 -42.58
N GLU A 465 -1.79 66.54 -42.62
CA GLU A 465 -2.64 66.79 -43.80
C GLU A 465 -2.82 68.27 -44.07
N LEU A 466 -3.08 69.07 -43.03
CA LEU A 466 -3.14 70.53 -43.11
C LEU A 466 -1.80 71.11 -43.63
N PHE A 467 -0.69 70.66 -43.05
CA PHE A 467 0.65 71.11 -43.44
C PHE A 467 0.98 70.74 -44.90
N ARG A 468 0.56 69.55 -45.36
CA ARG A 468 0.68 69.14 -46.77
C ARG A 468 -0.17 70.02 -47.69
N GLY A 469 -1.41 70.33 -47.30
CA GLY A 469 -2.29 71.23 -48.04
C GLY A 469 -1.70 72.62 -48.23
N PHE A 470 -0.96 73.16 -47.25
CA PHE A 470 -0.27 74.45 -47.40
C PHE A 470 0.86 74.45 -48.42
N LYS A 471 1.52 73.30 -48.63
CA LYS A 471 2.56 73.16 -49.67
C LYS A 471 1.97 73.10 -51.07
N GLU A 472 0.76 72.55 -51.20
CA GLU A 472 0.09 72.34 -52.49
C GLU A 472 -0.73 73.56 -52.95
N THR A 473 -1.10 74.46 -52.03
CA THR A 473 -1.94 75.64 -52.31
C THR A 473 -1.13 76.95 -52.41
N ALA A 474 -1.40 77.72 -53.46
CA ALA A 474 -0.72 78.99 -53.74
C ALA A 474 -1.49 80.24 -53.26
N GLY A 475 -2.79 80.12 -52.97
CA GLY A 475 -3.66 81.24 -52.59
C GLY A 475 -3.94 81.34 -51.08
N GLN A 476 -4.03 82.57 -50.55
CA GLN A 476 -4.37 82.81 -49.14
C GLN A 476 -5.78 82.32 -48.77
N GLU A 477 -6.76 82.41 -49.69
CA GLU A 477 -8.14 81.97 -49.44
C GLU A 477 -8.26 80.44 -49.32
N GLU A 478 -7.53 79.68 -50.14
CA GLU A 478 -7.50 78.21 -50.05
C GLU A 478 -6.86 77.74 -48.72
N ARG A 479 -5.85 78.45 -48.24
CA ARG A 479 -5.22 78.18 -46.94
C ARG A 479 -6.17 78.43 -45.77
N ALA A 480 -7.00 79.47 -45.86
CA ALA A 480 -8.02 79.75 -44.84
C ALA A 480 -9.07 78.62 -44.74
N LEU A 481 -9.50 78.07 -45.88
CA LEU A 481 -10.42 76.93 -45.94
C LEU A 481 -9.81 75.66 -45.34
N LEU A 482 -8.52 75.39 -45.60
CA LEU A 482 -7.80 74.26 -44.99
C LEU A 482 -7.73 74.38 -43.45
N TRP A 483 -7.43 75.58 -42.94
CA TRP A 483 -7.47 75.86 -41.50
C TRP A 483 -8.85 75.60 -40.90
N GLN A 484 -9.90 76.10 -41.56
CA GLN A 484 -11.28 75.91 -41.09
C GLN A 484 -11.70 74.44 -41.10
N SER A 485 -11.30 73.68 -42.12
CA SER A 485 -11.53 72.23 -42.18
C SER A 485 -10.85 71.50 -41.03
N PHE A 486 -9.58 71.78 -40.76
CA PHE A 486 -8.85 71.16 -39.64
C PHE A 486 -9.48 71.46 -38.28
N ILE A 487 -9.90 72.71 -38.07
CA ILE A 487 -10.58 73.12 -36.82
C ILE A 487 -11.89 72.33 -36.66
N SER A 488 -12.71 72.25 -37.72
CA SER A 488 -13.97 71.49 -37.70
C SER A 488 -13.75 70.01 -37.40
N THR A 489 -12.79 69.37 -38.06
CA THR A 489 -12.46 67.95 -37.82
C THR A 489 -11.92 67.71 -36.42
N THR A 490 -11.09 68.62 -35.91
CA THR A 490 -10.53 68.52 -34.54
C THR A 490 -11.61 68.73 -33.48
N ALA A 491 -12.53 69.68 -33.69
CA ALA A 491 -13.66 69.92 -32.81
C ALA A 491 -14.63 68.71 -32.77
N GLN A 492 -14.96 68.14 -33.93
CA GLN A 492 -15.78 66.93 -34.01
C GLN A 492 -15.14 65.73 -33.31
N ARG A 493 -13.81 65.57 -33.42
CA ARG A 493 -13.07 64.54 -32.69
C ARG A 493 -13.15 64.75 -31.17
N LEU A 494 -12.87 65.96 -30.69
CA LEU A 494 -12.92 66.26 -29.25
C LEU A 494 -14.32 66.02 -28.68
N LEU A 495 -15.37 66.34 -29.44
CA LEU A 495 -16.75 66.03 -29.08
C LEU A 495 -17.04 64.51 -29.06
N ALA A 496 -16.48 63.75 -30.00
CA ALA A 496 -16.61 62.29 -30.02
C ALA A 496 -15.86 61.64 -28.85
N GLU A 497 -14.66 62.09 -28.53
CA GLU A 497 -13.89 61.60 -27.37
C GLU A 497 -14.57 61.94 -26.03
N LEU A 498 -15.26 63.08 -25.94
CA LEU A 498 -16.09 63.44 -24.79
C LEU A 498 -17.35 62.57 -24.69
N ALA A 499 -17.93 62.15 -25.83
CA ALA A 499 -19.11 61.29 -25.87
C ALA A 499 -18.78 59.80 -25.61
N GLU A 500 -17.59 59.34 -25.96
CA GLU A 500 -17.08 57.99 -25.68
C GLU A 500 -16.61 57.81 -24.23
N GLY A 501 -16.43 58.90 -23.49
CA GLY A 501 -16.32 58.88 -22.03
C GLY A 501 -17.66 58.51 -21.40
N GLU A 502 -18.05 57.23 -21.46
CA GLU A 502 -19.23 56.77 -20.71
C GLU A 502 -19.06 57.06 -19.21
N PRO A 503 -20.15 57.45 -18.51
CA PRO A 503 -20.15 57.53 -17.06
C PRO A 503 -19.99 56.10 -16.52
N PHE A 504 -18.78 55.73 -16.11
CA PHE A 504 -18.53 54.44 -15.49
C PHE A 504 -19.48 54.26 -14.30
N GLY A 505 -20.33 53.24 -14.42
CA GLY A 505 -21.37 52.94 -13.46
C GLY A 505 -20.82 52.71 -12.06
N GLY A 506 -21.51 53.27 -11.06
CA GLY A 506 -21.45 52.80 -9.68
C GLY A 506 -21.15 53.83 -8.59
N CYS A 507 -20.66 55.03 -8.91
CA CYS A 507 -20.50 56.11 -7.93
C CYS A 507 -21.02 57.44 -8.49
N ALA A 508 -22.33 57.50 -8.70
CA ALA A 508 -23.03 58.74 -9.01
C ALA A 508 -23.06 59.63 -7.75
N GLY A 509 -22.21 60.66 -7.72
CA GLY A 509 -22.29 61.67 -6.67
C GLY A 509 -21.25 62.77 -6.76
N GLU A 510 -19.98 62.45 -7.02
CA GLU A 510 -18.91 63.43 -6.76
C GLU A 510 -17.93 63.66 -7.94
N VAL A 511 -18.01 62.89 -9.04
CA VAL A 511 -17.08 63.04 -10.18
C VAL A 511 -17.52 64.12 -11.19
N ALA A 512 -18.82 64.40 -11.26
CA ALA A 512 -19.36 65.42 -12.17
C ALA A 512 -18.86 66.84 -11.84
N ASP A 513 -18.57 67.13 -10.57
CA ASP A 513 -18.02 68.43 -10.15
C ASP A 513 -16.51 68.53 -10.40
N VAL A 514 -15.79 67.40 -10.52
CA VAL A 514 -14.35 67.38 -10.81
C VAL A 514 -14.08 67.58 -12.30
N GLU A 515 -14.92 67.03 -13.18
CA GLU A 515 -14.75 67.15 -14.64
C GLU A 515 -15.07 68.57 -15.17
N VAL A 516 -16.03 69.27 -14.54
CA VAL A 516 -16.34 70.67 -14.89
C VAL A 516 -15.35 71.65 -14.24
N ALA A 517 -14.83 71.34 -13.04
CA ALA A 517 -13.78 72.15 -12.41
C ALA A 517 -12.42 72.02 -13.12
N PHE A 518 -12.08 70.86 -13.71
CA PHE A 518 -10.78 70.67 -14.37
C PHE A 518 -10.64 71.40 -15.71
N VAL A 519 -11.73 71.62 -16.45
CA VAL A 519 -11.72 72.44 -17.68
C VAL A 519 -11.61 73.93 -17.33
N GLY A 520 -12.23 74.38 -16.23
CA GLY A 520 -12.04 75.74 -15.70
C GLY A 520 -10.61 75.99 -15.21
N ILE A 521 -10.02 75.04 -14.48
CA ILE A 521 -8.64 75.16 -13.95
C ILE A 521 -7.59 75.04 -15.07
N ARG A 522 -7.86 74.28 -16.15
CA ARG A 522 -7.00 74.19 -17.34
C ARG A 522 -6.89 75.49 -18.13
N LEU A 523 -7.85 76.40 -18.00
CA LEU A 523 -7.90 77.65 -18.74
C LEU A 523 -7.40 78.85 -17.92
N GLU A 524 -7.47 78.78 -16.58
CA GLU A 524 -7.02 79.88 -15.71
C GLU A 524 -5.57 79.77 -15.20
N SER A 525 -4.95 78.58 -15.17
CA SER A 525 -3.71 78.39 -14.38
C SER A 525 -2.36 78.50 -15.11
N GLU A 526 -2.28 78.50 -16.46
CA GLU A 526 -0.97 78.51 -17.16
C GLU A 526 -0.78 79.57 -18.27
N CYS A 527 -1.75 80.48 -18.50
CA CYS A 527 -1.57 81.63 -19.39
C CYS A 527 -2.43 82.82 -18.95
N PRO A 528 -1.86 83.92 -18.41
CA PRO A 528 -2.63 85.13 -18.08
C PRO A 528 -3.09 85.92 -19.31
N GLU A 529 -2.69 85.48 -20.51
CA GLU A 529 -3.13 86.02 -21.80
C GLU A 529 -3.90 84.94 -22.56
N MET A 530 -5.11 84.61 -22.09
CA MET A 530 -6.02 83.76 -22.84
C MET A 530 -6.86 84.60 -23.80
N LEU A 531 -7.03 84.04 -25.01
CA LEU A 531 -8.10 84.40 -25.92
C LEU A 531 -9.44 84.42 -25.15
N PRO A 532 -10.29 85.45 -25.33
CA PRO A 532 -11.53 85.56 -24.60
C PRO A 532 -12.37 84.29 -24.73
N MET A 533 -13.02 83.87 -23.64
CA MET A 533 -13.98 82.76 -23.65
C MET A 533 -15.08 82.95 -24.71
N GLU A 534 -15.34 84.20 -25.07
CA GLU A 534 -16.19 84.66 -26.18
C GLU A 534 -15.69 84.18 -27.55
N MET A 535 -14.38 84.04 -27.77
CA MET A 535 -13.81 83.58 -29.04
C MET A 535 -13.90 82.05 -29.21
N LEU A 536 -13.78 81.29 -28.11
CA LEU A 536 -14.08 79.87 -28.10
C LEU A 536 -15.58 79.64 -28.36
N LEU A 537 -16.45 80.40 -27.70
CA LEU A 537 -17.90 80.37 -27.94
C LEU A 537 -18.27 80.79 -29.37
N GLU A 538 -17.63 81.81 -29.95
CA GLU A 538 -17.84 82.19 -31.36
C GLU A 538 -17.39 81.11 -32.35
N MET A 539 -16.31 80.37 -32.03
CA MET A 539 -15.88 79.23 -32.82
C MET A 539 -16.83 78.03 -32.69
N PHE A 540 -17.51 77.88 -31.54
CA PHE A 540 -18.54 76.88 -31.30
C PHE A 540 -19.91 77.24 -31.89
N GLU A 541 -20.26 78.53 -32.03
CA GLU A 541 -21.53 78.97 -32.63
C GLU A 541 -21.50 79.07 -34.16
N LYS A 542 -20.32 79.07 -34.78
CA LYS A 542 -20.13 79.15 -36.25
C LYS A 542 -19.74 77.81 -36.91
N ALA A 543 -19.59 76.73 -36.14
CA ALA A 543 -19.45 75.36 -36.62
C ALA A 543 -20.78 74.62 -36.50
#